data_AF-A0A2G6T6C3-F1
#
_entry.id   AF-A0A2G6T6C3-F1
#
_cell.length_a   1.000
_cell.length_b   1.000
_cell.length_c   1.000
_cell.angle_alpha   90.00
_cell.angle_beta   90.00
_cell.angle_gamma   90.00
#
_symmetry.space_group_name_H-M   'P 1'
#
loop_
_entity.id
_entity.type
_entity.pdbx_description
1 polymer ?
#
loop_
_entity_poly.entity_id
_entity_poly.type
_entity_poly.pdbx_seq_one_letter_code
_entity_poly.pdbx_strand_id
1 'polypeptide(L)'
;MSDHGEICGLGPRRPCNDSCGGPLAAFKKKEPTSWISRKPLPNTSTNAAQRAEQEQSLAGTNPWAHVDKAQAHADFDTFYKELAPLIDANEPASATIQALMAKHLAIVSRFYLPSREAYVGTALFYADNADMKAFHTTYHPQLAEFLAEAVYVYAQQNLV
;
A
#
# COMPACT_ATOMS: atom_id res chain seq x y z
N MET A 1 -3.25 46.51 33.75
CA MET A 1 -3.94 45.20 33.77
C MET A 1 -3.26 44.36 32.71
N SER A 2 -2.23 43.63 33.15
CA SER A 2 -2.27 42.16 33.21
C SER A 2 -1.84 41.61 31.85
N ASP A 3 -0.56 41.39 31.56
CA ASP A 3 0.40 40.46 32.17
C ASP A 3 0.16 38.99 31.74
N HIS A 4 1.27 38.29 31.48
CA HIS A 4 1.49 36.86 31.16
C HIS A 4 1.26 36.45 29.69
N GLY A 5 2.24 35.98 28.91
CA GLY A 5 3.64 35.67 29.16
C GLY A 5 4.28 35.02 27.91
N GLU A 6 5.56 35.36 27.68
CA GLU A 6 6.67 34.57 27.07
C GLU A 6 6.31 33.40 26.13
N ILE A 7 6.74 33.32 24.87
CA ILE A 7 8.08 33.51 24.27
C ILE A 7 9.24 32.92 25.08
N CYS A 8 9.56 31.66 24.80
CA CYS A 8 10.92 31.11 24.81
C CYS A 8 11.03 30.21 23.56
N GLY A 9 12.00 30.29 22.65
CA GLY A 9 13.16 31.14 22.53
C GLY A 9 13.93 30.70 21.26
N LEU A 10 14.20 31.69 20.40
CA LEU A 10 15.42 31.85 19.58
C LEU A 10 15.84 30.78 18.55
N GLY A 11 15.39 30.99 17.31
CA GLY A 11 16.09 30.61 16.09
C GLY A 11 15.50 31.38 14.88
N PRO A 12 16.32 31.89 13.93
CA PRO A 12 15.79 32.70 12.82
C PRO A 12 14.84 31.85 11.97
N ARG A 13 13.71 32.45 11.58
CA ARG A 13 12.69 31.87 10.69
C ARG A 13 13.38 31.15 9.53
N ARG A 14 13.43 29.82 9.56
CA ARG A 14 13.68 29.08 8.34
C ARG A 14 12.40 29.11 7.52
N PRO A 15 12.43 29.46 6.22
CA PRO A 15 11.32 29.10 5.35
C PRO A 15 11.13 27.59 5.43
N CYS A 16 9.89 27.12 5.39
CA CYS A 16 9.58 25.71 5.18
C CYS A 16 10.17 25.27 3.83
N ASN A 17 11.46 24.94 3.84
CA ASN A 17 12.11 24.10 2.86
C ASN A 17 11.43 22.73 2.98
N ASP A 18 10.95 22.25 1.83
CA ASP A 18 10.69 20.89 1.30
C ASP A 18 11.35 19.65 1.97
N SER A 19 11.66 19.69 3.26
CA SER A 19 12.35 18.63 4.01
C SER A 19 11.45 17.91 5.02
N CYS A 20 10.13 18.04 4.91
CA CYS A 20 9.20 17.02 5.41
C CYS A 20 8.99 15.97 4.31
N GLY A 21 10.09 15.46 3.75
CA GLY A 21 10.10 14.42 2.74
C GLY A 21 9.84 13.06 3.38
N GLY A 22 8.60 12.84 3.85
CA GLY A 22 8.13 11.50 4.15
C GLY A 22 8.09 10.66 2.87
N PRO A 23 8.08 9.31 2.96
CA PRO A 23 8.15 8.40 1.82
C PRO A 23 7.09 8.63 0.73
N LEU A 24 5.97 9.29 1.06
CA LEU A 24 4.97 9.76 0.09
C LEU A 24 5.54 10.71 -0.99
N ALA A 25 6.53 11.54 -0.66
CA ALA A 25 7.13 12.49 -1.60
C ALA A 25 8.05 11.80 -2.63
N ALA A 26 8.64 10.65 -2.27
CA ALA A 26 9.41 9.83 -3.19
C ALA A 26 8.50 9.07 -4.18
N PHE A 27 7.30 8.68 -3.74
CA PHE A 27 6.30 8.00 -4.57
C PHE A 27 5.78 8.90 -5.72
N LYS A 28 5.66 10.21 -5.49
CA LYS A 28 5.24 11.19 -6.53
C LYS A 28 6.20 11.34 -7.71
N LYS A 29 7.45 10.85 -7.62
CA LYS A 29 8.50 11.10 -8.63
C LYS A 29 8.81 9.93 -9.57
N LYS A 30 8.22 8.74 -9.40
CA LYS A 30 8.49 7.59 -10.27
C LYS A 30 7.32 7.33 -11.22
N GLU A 31 7.62 7.30 -12.53
CA GLU A 31 6.63 7.02 -13.57
C GLU A 31 6.03 5.61 -13.41
N PRO A 32 4.72 5.44 -13.69
CA PRO A 32 3.95 4.21 -13.47
C PRO A 32 4.34 3.04 -14.38
N THR A 33 5.36 3.16 -15.22
CA THR A 33 5.84 2.12 -16.14
C THR A 33 7.18 1.52 -15.74
N SER A 34 7.89 2.11 -14.76
CA SER A 34 9.27 1.72 -14.42
C SER A 34 9.39 0.45 -13.54
N TRP A 35 8.27 -0.09 -13.04
CA TRP A 35 8.25 -1.21 -12.09
C TRP A 35 7.92 -2.57 -12.72
N ILE A 36 7.45 -2.60 -13.98
CA ILE A 36 7.06 -3.82 -14.70
C ILE A 36 8.29 -4.65 -15.17
N SER A 37 9.49 -4.07 -15.16
CA SER A 37 10.66 -4.59 -15.91
C SER A 37 11.83 -5.18 -15.09
N ARG A 38 11.66 -5.65 -13.84
CA ARG A 38 12.76 -6.29 -13.06
C ARG A 38 12.50 -7.75 -12.68
N LYS A 39 13.61 -8.53 -12.66
CA LYS A 39 13.75 -10.01 -12.73
C LYS A 39 12.85 -10.84 -11.78
N PRO A 40 12.53 -12.11 -12.12
CA PRO A 40 11.65 -12.96 -11.31
C PRO A 40 12.36 -13.58 -10.09
N LEU A 41 11.59 -13.76 -9.00
CA LEU A 41 11.97 -14.28 -7.67
C LEU A 41 10.94 -15.36 -7.22
N PRO A 42 11.17 -16.14 -6.13
CA PRO A 42 10.89 -17.58 -6.03
C PRO A 42 9.43 -18.05 -5.84
N ASN A 43 8.44 -17.17 -6.03
CA ASN A 43 6.98 -17.40 -5.95
C ASN A 43 6.28 -17.15 -7.31
N THR A 44 6.88 -17.70 -8.36
CA THR A 44 6.78 -17.19 -9.74
C THR A 44 5.40 -17.17 -10.37
N SER A 45 4.45 -18.05 -10.01
CA SER A 45 3.13 -18.10 -10.68
C SER A 45 2.23 -16.96 -10.25
N THR A 46 2.13 -16.70 -8.95
CA THR A 46 1.23 -15.70 -8.37
C THR A 46 1.65 -14.27 -8.71
N ASN A 47 2.95 -13.97 -8.59
CA ASN A 47 3.52 -12.70 -9.03
C ASN A 47 3.46 -12.54 -10.56
N ALA A 48 3.53 -13.63 -11.33
CA ALA A 48 3.32 -13.58 -12.78
C ALA A 48 1.85 -13.34 -13.15
N ALA A 49 0.89 -13.94 -12.46
CA ALA A 49 -0.55 -13.72 -12.67
C ALA A 49 -0.91 -12.25 -12.40
N GLN A 50 -0.44 -11.69 -11.28
CA GLN A 50 -0.61 -10.26 -10.98
C GLN A 50 -0.07 -9.38 -12.11
N ARG A 51 1.16 -9.65 -12.58
CA ARG A 51 1.78 -8.88 -13.66
C ARG A 51 1.03 -9.03 -14.98
N ALA A 52 0.64 -10.24 -15.35
CA ALA A 52 -0.08 -10.50 -16.58
C ALA A 52 -1.45 -9.81 -16.60
N GLU A 53 -2.20 -9.87 -15.50
CA GLU A 53 -3.50 -9.21 -15.39
C GLU A 53 -3.38 -7.69 -15.37
N GLN A 54 -2.35 -7.15 -14.71
CA GLN A 54 -2.03 -5.73 -14.78
C GLN A 54 -1.65 -5.32 -16.21
N GLU A 55 -0.79 -6.07 -16.90
CA GLU A 55 -0.41 -5.80 -18.29
C GLU A 55 -1.63 -5.85 -19.23
N GLN A 56 -2.55 -6.81 -19.03
CA GLN A 56 -3.82 -6.87 -19.76
C GLN A 56 -4.71 -5.66 -19.47
N SER A 57 -4.85 -5.29 -18.19
CA SER A 57 -5.55 -4.06 -17.78
C SER A 57 -4.94 -2.83 -18.44
N LEU A 58 -3.60 -2.82 -18.59
CA LEU A 58 -2.83 -1.69 -19.12
C LEU A 58 -2.77 -1.60 -20.65
N ALA A 59 -3.22 -2.62 -21.39
CA ALA A 59 -3.05 -2.71 -22.84
C ALA A 59 -3.90 -1.69 -23.66
N GLY A 60 -4.78 -0.93 -23.01
CA GLY A 60 -5.62 0.11 -23.62
C GLY A 60 -5.05 1.53 -23.52
N THR A 61 -5.68 2.48 -24.21
CA THR A 61 -5.34 3.91 -24.12
C THR A 61 -5.88 4.50 -22.80
N ASN A 62 -4.99 4.88 -21.89
CA ASN A 62 -5.31 5.46 -20.57
C ASN A 62 -6.20 4.57 -19.67
N PRO A 63 -5.74 3.35 -19.33
CA PRO A 63 -6.53 2.27 -18.72
C PRO A 63 -7.11 2.63 -17.34
N TRP A 64 -6.48 3.56 -16.62
CA TRP A 64 -6.91 4.02 -15.31
C TRP A 64 -7.40 5.48 -15.31
N ALA A 65 -7.86 5.99 -16.46
CA ALA A 65 -8.43 7.34 -16.55
C ALA A 65 -9.58 7.56 -15.57
N HIS A 66 -10.34 6.50 -15.30
CA HIS A 66 -11.49 6.50 -14.41
C HIS A 66 -11.11 6.40 -12.92
N VAL A 67 -9.86 6.04 -12.61
CA VAL A 67 -9.40 5.86 -11.23
C VAL A 67 -9.00 7.21 -10.66
N ASP A 68 -9.72 7.65 -9.62
CA ASP A 68 -9.24 8.75 -8.78
C ASP A 68 -8.05 8.26 -7.94
N LYS A 69 -6.85 8.55 -8.43
CA LYS A 69 -5.59 8.14 -7.79
C LYS A 69 -5.37 8.81 -6.43
N ALA A 70 -5.87 10.04 -6.24
CA ALA A 70 -5.73 10.73 -4.97
C ALA A 70 -6.60 10.06 -3.91
N GLN A 71 -7.84 9.73 -4.28
CA GLN A 71 -8.74 8.99 -3.40
C GLN A 71 -8.23 7.56 -3.12
N ALA A 72 -7.72 6.86 -4.13
CA ALA A 72 -7.15 5.52 -3.93
C ALA A 72 -6.00 5.53 -2.93
N HIS A 73 -5.08 6.51 -3.01
CA HIS A 73 -4.02 6.65 -2.01
C HIS A 73 -4.54 6.98 -0.61
N ALA A 74 -5.54 7.87 -0.49
CA ALA A 74 -6.13 8.21 0.80
C ALA A 74 -6.82 7.00 1.45
N ASP A 75 -7.48 6.16 0.65
CA ASP A 75 -8.16 4.96 1.14
C ASP A 75 -7.17 3.88 1.55
N PHE A 76 -6.07 3.69 0.83
CA PHE A 76 -4.98 2.81 1.27
C PHE A 76 -4.34 3.30 2.57
N ASP A 77 -4.04 4.60 2.69
CA ASP A 77 -3.48 5.18 3.91
C ASP A 77 -4.42 4.99 5.11
N THR A 78 -5.72 5.23 4.91
CA THR A 78 -6.75 5.00 5.94
C THR A 78 -6.79 3.53 6.34
N PHE A 79 -6.79 2.62 5.36
CA PHE A 79 -6.76 1.18 5.61
C PHE A 79 -5.52 0.75 6.41
N TYR A 80 -4.31 1.20 6.06
CA TYR A 80 -3.10 0.84 6.79
C TYR A 80 -3.09 1.40 8.21
N LYS A 81 -3.61 2.62 8.43
CA LYS A 81 -3.77 3.19 9.77
C LYS A 81 -4.80 2.46 10.62
N GLU A 82 -5.83 1.88 10.02
CA GLU A 82 -6.81 1.02 10.69
C GLU A 82 -6.21 -0.35 11.04
N LEU A 83 -5.45 -0.95 10.12
CA LEU A 83 -4.88 -2.29 10.27
C LEU A 83 -3.67 -2.32 11.22
N ALA A 84 -2.74 -1.37 11.09
CA ALA A 84 -1.48 -1.35 11.82
C ALA A 84 -1.60 -1.58 13.34
N PRO A 85 -2.50 -0.91 14.09
CA PRO A 85 -2.62 -1.12 15.54
C PRO A 85 -3.18 -2.50 15.93
N LEU A 86 -3.71 -3.27 14.98
CA LEU A 86 -4.29 -4.60 15.25
C LEU A 86 -3.28 -5.74 15.09
N ILE A 87 -2.13 -5.49 14.46
CA ILE A 87 -1.17 -6.52 14.06
C ILE A 87 -0.62 -7.29 15.25
N ASP A 88 -0.26 -6.62 16.34
CA ASP A 88 0.34 -7.27 17.51
C ASP A 88 -0.65 -8.12 18.33
N ALA A 89 -1.96 -7.90 18.13
CA ALA A 89 -3.02 -8.49 18.95
C ALA A 89 -3.89 -9.51 18.20
N ASN A 90 -3.70 -9.67 16.90
CA ASN A 90 -4.57 -10.50 16.07
C ASN A 90 -3.75 -11.33 15.08
N GLU A 91 -4.19 -12.56 14.86
CA GLU A 91 -3.66 -13.41 13.79
C GLU A 91 -4.15 -12.93 12.42
N PRO A 92 -3.36 -13.07 11.34
CA PRO A 92 -3.77 -12.71 9.98
C PRO A 92 -5.08 -13.36 9.54
N ALA A 93 -5.34 -14.60 9.98
CA ALA A 93 -6.54 -15.37 9.66
C ALA A 93 -7.75 -15.05 10.56
N SER A 94 -7.60 -14.19 11.57
CA SER A 94 -8.71 -13.86 12.48
C SER A 94 -9.87 -13.16 11.77
N ALA A 95 -11.09 -13.36 12.27
CA ALA A 95 -12.29 -12.77 11.67
C ALA A 95 -12.22 -11.23 11.56
N THR A 96 -11.64 -10.57 12.57
CA THR A 96 -11.41 -9.11 12.57
C THR A 96 -10.54 -8.68 11.39
N ILE A 97 -9.42 -9.36 11.15
CA ILE A 97 -8.49 -9.04 10.06
C ILE A 97 -9.08 -9.41 8.70
N GLN A 98 -9.75 -10.55 8.60
CA GLN A 98 -10.38 -11.00 7.35
C GLN A 98 -11.51 -10.08 6.90
N ALA A 99 -12.24 -9.44 7.82
CA ALA A 99 -13.21 -8.39 7.48
C ALA A 99 -12.54 -7.15 6.86
N LEU A 100 -11.31 -6.81 7.27
CA LEU A 100 -10.54 -5.72 6.68
C LEU A 100 -10.00 -6.07 5.28
N MET A 101 -9.70 -7.35 5.02
CA MET A 101 -9.21 -7.77 3.69
C MET A 101 -10.24 -7.54 2.57
N ALA A 102 -11.54 -7.57 2.90
CA ALA A 102 -12.59 -7.17 1.95
C ALA A 102 -12.45 -5.69 1.54
N LYS A 103 -12.09 -4.79 2.49
CA LYS A 103 -11.83 -3.38 2.20
C LYS A 103 -10.59 -3.24 1.29
N HIS A 104 -9.52 -3.96 1.60
CA HIS A 104 -8.30 -3.93 0.79
C HIS A 104 -8.58 -4.39 -0.66
N LEU A 105 -9.28 -5.51 -0.83
CA LEU A 105 -9.68 -5.99 -2.15
C LEU A 105 -10.52 -4.96 -2.90
N ALA A 106 -11.46 -4.29 -2.23
CA ALA A 106 -12.30 -3.26 -2.85
C ALA A 106 -11.49 -2.05 -3.35
N ILE A 107 -10.41 -1.68 -2.66
CA ILE A 107 -9.50 -0.61 -3.12
C ILE A 107 -8.66 -1.09 -4.31
N VAL A 108 -8.06 -2.28 -4.23
CA VAL A 108 -7.29 -2.90 -5.33
C VAL A 108 -8.15 -3.07 -6.59
N SER A 109 -9.40 -3.49 -6.41
CA SER A 109 -10.35 -3.74 -7.51
C SER A 109 -10.70 -2.52 -8.34
N ARG A 110 -10.36 -1.31 -7.88
CA ARG A 110 -10.55 -0.08 -8.64
C ARG A 110 -9.60 0.03 -9.83
N PHE A 111 -8.44 -0.62 -9.78
CA PHE A 111 -7.46 -0.61 -10.87
C PHE A 111 -7.77 -1.70 -11.90
N TYR A 112 -8.13 -2.89 -11.42
CA TYR A 112 -8.59 -4.05 -12.18
C TYR A 112 -9.21 -5.04 -11.18
N LEU A 113 -10.12 -5.90 -11.62
CA LEU A 113 -10.67 -6.97 -10.79
C LEU A 113 -9.67 -8.14 -10.76
N PRO A 114 -8.92 -8.37 -9.67
CA PRO A 114 -7.88 -9.40 -9.65
C PRO A 114 -8.48 -10.79 -9.52
N SER A 115 -7.88 -11.78 -10.17
CA SER A 115 -8.08 -13.19 -9.79
C SER A 115 -7.55 -13.48 -8.38
N ARG A 116 -7.84 -14.68 -7.87
CA ARG A 116 -7.21 -15.15 -6.62
C ARG A 116 -5.69 -15.02 -6.66
N GLU A 117 -5.06 -15.51 -7.73
CA GLU A 117 -3.60 -15.50 -7.86
C GLU A 117 -3.07 -14.07 -7.97
N ALA A 118 -3.70 -13.21 -8.76
CA ALA A 118 -3.26 -11.81 -8.87
C ALA A 118 -3.39 -11.04 -7.55
N TYR A 119 -4.44 -11.31 -6.77
CA TYR A 119 -4.63 -10.66 -5.48
C TYR A 119 -3.57 -11.08 -4.46
N VAL A 120 -3.25 -12.39 -4.38
CA VAL A 120 -2.12 -12.87 -3.55
C VAL A 120 -0.80 -12.26 -4.03
N GLY A 121 -0.60 -12.16 -5.34
CA GLY A 121 0.61 -11.59 -5.94
C GLY A 121 0.81 -10.13 -5.52
N THR A 122 -0.28 -9.37 -5.43
CA THR A 122 -0.25 -7.99 -4.95
C THR A 122 0.37 -7.87 -3.55
N ALA A 123 0.00 -8.74 -2.61
CA ALA A 123 0.54 -8.70 -1.25
C ALA A 123 1.97 -9.25 -1.16
N LEU A 124 2.31 -10.27 -1.95
CA LEU A 124 3.69 -10.77 -2.06
C LEU A 124 4.61 -9.70 -2.62
N PHE A 125 4.17 -8.97 -3.64
CA PHE A 125 4.91 -7.84 -4.21
C PHE A 125 5.26 -6.77 -3.15
N TYR A 126 4.37 -6.52 -2.19
CA TYR A 126 4.65 -5.57 -1.10
C TYR A 126 5.83 -6.02 -0.22
N ALA A 127 5.97 -7.32 0.04
CA ALA A 127 7.05 -7.89 0.84
C ALA A 127 8.35 -8.07 0.04
N ASP A 128 8.26 -8.42 -1.25
CA ASP A 128 9.40 -8.75 -2.10
C ASP A 128 10.10 -7.50 -2.66
N ASN A 129 9.37 -6.39 -2.85
CA ASN A 129 9.95 -5.14 -3.34
C ASN A 129 10.45 -4.26 -2.18
N ALA A 130 11.75 -3.93 -2.18
CA ALA A 130 12.37 -3.18 -1.09
C ALA A 130 11.74 -1.78 -0.85
N ASP A 131 11.38 -1.05 -1.91
CA ASP A 131 10.74 0.27 -1.78
C ASP A 131 9.33 0.12 -1.18
N MET A 132 8.57 -0.88 -1.63
CA MET A 132 7.23 -1.18 -1.10
C MET A 132 7.29 -1.66 0.35
N LYS A 133 8.23 -2.55 0.68
CA LYS A 133 8.44 -3.03 2.04
C LYS A 133 8.77 -1.87 2.98
N ALA A 134 9.71 -1.02 2.59
CA ALA A 134 10.08 0.17 3.37
C ALA A 134 8.90 1.13 3.58
N PHE A 135 8.06 1.33 2.56
CA PHE A 135 6.83 2.10 2.70
C PHE A 135 5.88 1.51 3.74
N HIS A 136 5.55 0.22 3.66
CA HIS A 136 4.66 -0.45 4.61
C HIS A 136 5.23 -0.47 6.03
N THR A 137 6.55 -0.62 6.18
CA THR A 137 7.25 -0.55 7.47
C THR A 137 7.06 0.80 8.18
N THR A 138 6.73 1.88 7.47
CA THR A 138 6.44 3.18 8.11
C THR A 138 5.16 3.20 8.93
N TYR A 139 4.23 2.27 8.68
CA TYR A 139 3.02 2.09 9.47
C TYR A 139 3.23 1.08 10.59
N HIS A 140 3.81 -0.07 10.28
CA HIS A 140 4.16 -1.10 11.25
C HIS A 140 5.30 -1.99 10.72
N PRO A 141 6.31 -2.37 11.54
CA PRO A 141 7.45 -3.17 11.08
C PRO A 141 7.07 -4.46 10.36
N GLN A 142 5.98 -5.10 10.78
CA GLN A 142 5.50 -6.38 10.24
C GLN A 142 4.39 -6.23 9.17
N LEU A 143 4.00 -5.01 8.76
CA LEU A 143 2.81 -4.81 7.94
C LEU A 143 2.85 -5.58 6.61
N ALA A 144 3.97 -5.55 5.88
CA ALA A 144 4.06 -6.19 4.57
C ALA A 144 3.93 -7.72 4.65
N GLU A 145 4.58 -8.34 5.63
CA GLU A 145 4.54 -9.79 5.85
C GLU A 145 3.15 -10.23 6.36
N PHE A 146 2.59 -9.47 7.31
CA PHE A 146 1.25 -9.70 7.82
C PHE A 146 0.17 -9.61 6.72
N LEU A 147 0.28 -8.64 5.81
CA LEU A 147 -0.60 -8.51 4.66
C LEU A 147 -0.51 -9.70 3.71
N ALA A 148 0.70 -10.23 3.45
CA ALA A 148 0.88 -11.39 2.60
C ALA A 148 0.09 -12.59 3.13
N GLU A 149 0.17 -12.87 4.44
CA GLU A 149 -0.58 -13.95 5.08
C GLU A 149 -2.09 -13.68 5.11
N ALA A 150 -2.51 -12.47 5.50
CA ALA A 150 -3.92 -12.11 5.61
C ALA A 150 -4.63 -12.15 4.24
N VAL A 151 -3.99 -11.62 3.20
CA VAL A 151 -4.48 -11.64 1.82
C VAL A 151 -4.54 -13.07 1.29
N TYR A 152 -3.52 -13.89 1.56
CA TYR A 152 -3.52 -15.29 1.16
C TYR A 152 -4.74 -16.04 1.71
N VAL A 153 -5.00 -15.92 3.02
CA VAL A 153 -6.16 -16.55 3.65
C VAL A 153 -7.47 -16.05 3.04
N TYR A 154 -7.61 -14.74 2.86
CA TYR A 154 -8.82 -14.14 2.30
C TYR A 154 -9.08 -14.61 0.87
N ALA A 155 -8.04 -14.60 0.03
CA ALA A 155 -8.12 -14.97 -1.37
C ALA A 155 -8.56 -16.43 -1.54
N GLN A 156 -7.99 -17.33 -0.73
CA GLN A 156 -8.34 -18.77 -0.77
C GLN A 156 -9.81 -19.03 -0.39
N GLN A 157 -10.39 -18.18 0.48
CA GLN A 157 -11.75 -18.34 0.97
C GLN A 157 -12.80 -17.67 0.07
N ASN A 158 -12.45 -16.57 -0.60
CA ASN A 158 -13.44 -15.67 -1.20
C ASN A 158 -13.29 -15.47 -2.72
N LEU A 159 -12.14 -15.81 -3.30
CA LEU A 159 -11.87 -15.58 -4.71
C LEU A 159 -11.75 -16.90 -5.46
N VAL A 160 -12.03 -16.87 -6.75
CA VAL A 160 -11.91 -18.03 -7.65
C VAL A 160 -10.66 -17.89 -8.52
#